data_AF-A0A9D8JV82-F1
#
_entry.id   AF-A0A9D8JV82-F1
#
_cell.length_a   1.000
_cell.length_b   1.000
_cell.length_c   1.000
_cell.angle_alpha   90.00
_cell.angle_beta   90.00
_cell.angle_gamma   90.00
#
_symmetry.space_group_name_H-M   'P 1'
#
loop_
_entity.id
_entity.type
_entity.pdbx_description
1 polymer ?
#
loop_
_entity_poly.entity_id
_entity_poly.type
_entity_poly.pdbx_seq_one_letter_code
_entity_poly.pdbx_strand_id
1 'polypeptide(L)'
;MAQAVKVSLYDGIGFFSTLRMVWSATPLTVRLIGWPYGFATYRHLLQRAGDLDELHDLHRRQYRESLVFRVLRPRYGKIEQMLRSKGVRARD
;
A
#
# COMPACT_ATOMS: atom_id res chain seq x y z
N MET A 1 4.56 18.67 24.82
CA MET A 1 4.13 18.56 23.41
C MET A 1 3.90 17.09 23.10
N ALA A 2 2.65 16.61 23.19
CA ALA A 2 2.33 15.22 22.87
C ALA A 2 2.37 15.06 21.34
N GLN A 3 3.44 14.50 20.80
CA GLN A 3 3.43 14.00 19.43
C GLN A 3 2.44 12.85 19.42
N ALA A 4 1.29 13.04 18.78
CA ALA A 4 0.41 11.93 18.45
C ALA A 4 1.26 10.93 17.66
N VAL A 5 1.56 9.77 18.28
CA VAL A 5 2.21 8.66 17.58
C VAL A 5 1.22 8.27 16.49
N LYS A 6 1.42 8.78 15.27
CA LYS A 6 0.60 8.45 14.11
C LYS A 6 0.87 6.97 13.88
N VAL A 7 0.01 6.11 14.41
CA VAL A 7 0.12 4.66 14.23
C VAL A 7 -0.03 4.43 12.74
N SER A 8 1.11 4.20 12.09
CA SER A 8 1.14 3.97 10.66
C SER A 8 0.33 2.71 10.36
N LEU A 9 -0.35 2.69 9.21
CA LEU A 9 -1.01 1.49 8.73
C LEU A 9 -0.07 0.27 8.73
N TYR A 10 1.21 0.50 8.42
CA TYR A 10 2.23 -0.56 8.46
C TYR A 10 2.36 -1.23 9.82
N ASP A 11 2.24 -0.48 10.91
CA ASP A 11 2.31 -0.99 12.28
C ASP A 11 1.10 -1.87 12.62
N GLY A 12 -0.10 -1.48 12.17
CA GLY A 12 -1.33 -2.25 12.37
C GLY A 12 -1.44 -3.52 11.52
N ILE A 13 -0.80 -3.57 10.36
CA ILE A 13 -0.94 -4.68 9.40
C ILE A 13 0.22 -5.68 9.50
N GLY A 14 1.42 -5.18 9.74
CA GLY A 14 2.67 -5.94 9.83
C GLY A 14 3.32 -6.27 8.48
N PHE A 15 4.60 -6.65 8.55
CA PHE A 15 5.47 -6.95 7.39
C PHE A 15 4.93 -8.10 6.51
N PHE A 16 4.57 -9.24 7.11
CA PHE A 16 4.10 -10.42 6.38
C PHE A 16 2.79 -10.17 5.61
N SER A 17 1.88 -9.41 6.22
CA SER A 17 0.63 -9.04 5.58
C SER A 17 0.88 -8.12 4.39
N THR A 18 1.82 -7.17 4.53
CA THR A 18 2.24 -6.28 3.43
C THR A 18 2.88 -7.08 2.28
N LEU A 19 3.74 -8.04 2.59
CA LEU A 19 4.33 -8.93 1.59
C LEU A 19 3.26 -9.72 0.83
N ARG A 20 2.35 -10.38 1.55
CA ARG A 20 1.27 -11.19 0.97
C ARG A 20 0.32 -10.33 0.13
N MET A 21 0.03 -9.13 0.60
CA MET A 21 -0.85 -8.18 -0.08
C MET A 21 -0.26 -7.74 -1.41
N VAL A 22 0.99 -7.27 -1.42
CA VAL A 22 1.68 -6.89 -2.65
C VAL A 22 1.82 -8.10 -3.58
N TRP A 23 2.17 -9.26 -3.05
CA TRP A 23 2.27 -10.50 -3.82
C TRP A 23 0.95 -10.90 -4.51
N SER A 24 -0.21 -10.63 -3.89
CA SER A 24 -1.54 -10.90 -4.46
C SER A 24 -2.03 -9.81 -5.40
N ALA A 25 -1.56 -8.57 -5.22
CA ALA A 25 -1.94 -7.40 -6.00
C ALA A 25 -1.09 -7.19 -7.26
N THR A 26 0.14 -7.72 -7.28
CA THR A 26 1.03 -7.67 -8.44
C THR A 26 0.58 -8.67 -9.52
N PRO A 27 0.46 -8.25 -10.80
CA PRO A 27 0.12 -9.15 -11.90
C PRO A 27 1.17 -10.27 -12.08
N LEU A 28 0.73 -11.48 -12.39
CA LEU A 28 1.60 -12.65 -12.60
C LEU A 28 2.73 -12.38 -13.61
N THR A 29 2.42 -11.67 -14.70
CA THR A 29 3.35 -11.35 -15.78
C THR A 29 4.57 -10.55 -15.34
N VAL A 30 4.43 -9.74 -14.28
CA VAL A 30 5.50 -8.87 -13.75
C VAL A 30 5.83 -9.23 -12.31
N ARG A 31 5.39 -10.38 -11.81
CA ARG A 31 5.44 -10.71 -10.38
C ARG A 31 6.86 -10.77 -9.83
N LEU A 32 7.79 -11.39 -10.55
CA LEU A 32 9.18 -11.56 -10.07
C LEU A 32 9.92 -10.23 -9.90
N ILE A 33 9.75 -9.29 -10.83
CA ILE A 33 10.46 -7.99 -10.83
C ILE A 33 9.63 -6.91 -10.13
N GLY A 34 8.32 -6.96 -10.32
CA GLY A 34 7.37 -6.01 -9.78
C GLY A 34 7.01 -6.23 -8.32
N TRP A 35 7.24 -7.42 -7.77
CA TRP A 35 7.03 -7.67 -6.36
C TRP A 35 8.02 -6.95 -5.44
N PRO A 36 9.35 -7.05 -5.60
CA PRO A 36 10.28 -6.35 -4.71
C PRO A 36 10.11 -4.83 -4.80
N TYR A 37 9.90 -4.31 -6.01
CA TYR A 37 9.61 -2.90 -6.23
C TYR A 37 8.27 -2.50 -5.59
N GLY A 38 7.19 -3.23 -5.90
CA GLY A 38 5.87 -2.98 -5.34
C GLY A 38 5.84 -3.05 -3.82
N PHE A 39 6.65 -3.94 -3.24
CA PHE A 39 6.79 -4.11 -1.79
C PHE A 39 7.50 -2.92 -1.16
N ALA A 40 8.64 -2.50 -1.71
CA ALA A 40 9.36 -1.34 -1.22
C ALA A 40 8.49 -0.07 -1.30
N THR A 41 7.80 0.13 -2.43
CA THR A 41 6.91 1.28 -2.59
C THR A 41 5.72 1.20 -1.65
N TYR A 42 4.99 0.08 -1.58
CA TYR A 42 3.83 -0.02 -0.68
C TYR A 42 4.19 0.04 0.79
N ARG A 43 5.35 -0.47 1.20
CA ARG A 43 5.87 -0.26 2.55
C ARG A 43 6.02 1.21 2.85
N HIS A 44 6.62 1.98 1.94
CA HIS A 44 6.80 3.42 2.09
C HIS A 44 5.45 4.18 2.09
N LEU A 45 4.50 3.78 1.24
CA LEU A 45 3.16 4.35 1.20
C LEU A 45 2.39 4.08 2.49
N LEU A 46 2.42 2.84 3.00
CA LEU A 46 1.77 2.45 4.26
C LEU A 46 2.41 3.12 5.47
N GLN A 47 3.72 3.33 5.45
CA GLN A 47 4.45 4.07 6.50
C GLN A 47 4.01 5.54 6.58
N ARG A 48 3.65 6.14 5.44
CA ARG A 48 3.20 7.54 5.36
C ARG A 48 1.70 7.71 5.60
N ALA A 49 0.89 6.75 5.15
CA ALA A 49 -0.55 6.80 5.30
C ALA A 49 -0.98 6.45 6.73
N GLY A 50 -1.86 7.29 7.30
CA GLY A 50 -2.59 7.01 8.53
C GLY A 50 -3.97 6.37 8.30
N ASP A 51 -4.53 6.48 7.10
CA ASP A 51 -5.85 5.98 6.73
C ASP A 51 -5.92 5.56 5.24
N LEU A 52 -7.06 5.00 4.83
CA LEU A 52 -7.26 4.51 3.46
C LEU A 52 -7.27 5.61 2.40
N ASP A 53 -7.80 6.80 2.72
CA ASP A 53 -7.86 7.93 1.79
C ASP A 53 -6.47 8.49 1.55
N GLU A 54 -5.68 8.66 2.61
CA GLU A 54 -4.28 9.09 2.52
C GLU A 54 -3.46 8.08 1.71
N LEU A 55 -3.71 6.77 1.90
CA LEU A 55 -3.09 5.72 1.09
C LEU A 55 -3.53 5.78 -0.38
N HIS A 56 -4.80 6.06 -0.65
CA HIS A 56 -5.34 6.17 -2.01
C HIS A 56 -4.73 7.37 -2.75
N ASP A 57 -4.61 8.51 -2.08
CA ASP A 57 -4.00 9.71 -2.64
C ASP A 57 -2.52 9.51 -2.93
N LEU A 58 -1.77 8.91 -1.99
CA LEU A 58 -0.35 8.60 -2.21
C LEU A 58 -0.17 7.58 -3.35
N HIS A 59 -1.05 6.57 -3.44
CA HIS A 59 -1.06 5.63 -4.56
C HIS A 59 -1.31 6.35 -5.90
N ARG A 60 -2.29 7.26 -5.94
CA ARG A 60 -2.63 8.03 -7.15
C ARG A 60 -1.50 8.97 -7.56
N ARG A 61 -0.82 9.61 -6.61
CA ARG A 61 0.39 10.40 -6.86
C ARG A 61 1.51 9.53 -7.44
N GLN A 62 1.81 8.39 -6.81
CA GLN A 62 2.83 7.46 -7.30
C GLN A 62 2.51 6.94 -8.71
N TYR A 63 1.23 6.64 -8.99
CA TYR A 63 0.77 6.27 -10.32
C TYR A 63 0.96 7.40 -11.35
N ARG A 64 0.76 8.66 -10.94
CA ARG A 64 0.96 9.81 -11.82
C ARG A 64 2.45 10.04 -12.12
N GLU A 65 3.31 9.91 -11.12
CA GLU A 65 4.74 10.25 -11.18
C GLU A 65 5.63 9.12 -11.74
N SER A 66 5.24 7.86 -11.60
CA SER A 66 6.12 6.74 -11.96
C SER A 66 5.55 5.84 -13.06
N LEU A 67 6.22 5.82 -14.21
CA LEU A 67 5.91 4.91 -15.33
C LEU A 67 6.04 3.44 -14.92
N VAL A 68 7.03 3.09 -14.10
CA VAL A 68 7.20 1.72 -13.57
C VAL A 68 5.98 1.31 -12.75
N PHE A 69 5.45 2.21 -11.93
CA PHE A 69 4.24 1.96 -11.16
C PHE A 69 3.00 1.83 -12.04
N ARG A 70 2.95 2.53 -13.19
CA ARG A 70 1.90 2.34 -14.20
C ARG A 70 1.99 1.00 -14.91
N VAL A 71 3.19 0.54 -15.24
CA VAL A 71 3.42 -0.75 -15.90
C VAL A 71 3.14 -1.91 -14.96
N LEU A 72 3.58 -1.80 -13.70
CA LEU A 72 3.36 -2.82 -12.69
C LEU A 72 1.91 -2.86 -12.18
N ARG A 73 1.20 -1.73 -12.32
CA ARG A 73 -0.20 -1.49 -11.94
C ARG A 73 -0.71 -2.40 -10.80
N PRO A 74 -0.13 -2.31 -9.60
CA PRO A 74 -0.61 -3.09 -8.47
C PRO A 74 -2.08 -2.77 -8.22
N ARG A 75 -2.93 -3.80 -8.15
CA ARG A 75 -4.38 -3.63 -8.03
C ARG A 75 -4.77 -3.05 -6.66
N TYR A 76 -4.96 -1.73 -6.59
CA TYR A 76 -5.35 -1.02 -5.36
C TYR A 76 -6.61 -1.61 -4.71
N GLY A 77 -7.63 -2.01 -5.49
CA GLY A 77 -8.86 -2.59 -4.92
C GLY A 77 -8.63 -3.86 -4.08
N LYS A 78 -7.65 -4.71 -4.42
CA LYS A 78 -7.28 -5.86 -3.56
C LYS A 78 -6.62 -5.42 -2.27
N ILE A 79 -5.84 -4.35 -2.35
CA ILE A 79 -5.09 -3.79 -1.23
C ILE A 79 -6.07 -3.16 -0.25
N GLU A 80 -6.98 -2.32 -0.76
CA GLU A 80 -8.08 -1.76 0.02
C GLU A 80 -8.93 -2.86 0.68
N GLN A 81 -9.31 -3.91 -0.06
CA GLN A 81 -10.09 -5.03 0.49
C GLN A 81 -9.35 -5.73 1.64
N MET A 82 -8.04 -5.98 1.50
CA MET A 82 -7.24 -6.58 2.57
C MET A 82 -7.10 -5.65 3.78
N LEU A 83 -6.96 -4.35 3.55
CA LEU A 83 -6.87 -3.35 4.61
C LEU A 83 -8.20 -3.21 5.38
N ARG A 84 -9.32 -3.14 4.66
CA ARG A 84 -10.66 -3.18 5.26
C ARG A 84 -10.89 -4.46 6.06
N SER A 85 -10.44 -5.61 5.56
CA SER A 85 -10.53 -6.89 6.28
C SER A 85 -9.75 -6.90 7.61
N LYS A 86 -8.77 -5.99 7.76
CA LYS A 86 -7.98 -5.80 8.98
C LYS A 86 -8.55 -4.69 9.89
N GLY A 87 -9.71 -4.15 9.56
CA GLY A 87 -10.37 -3.10 10.33
C GLY A 87 -9.87 -1.68 10.04
N VAL A 88 -9.00 -1.49 9.05
CA VAL A 88 -8.59 -0.15 8.61
C VAL A 88 -9.76 0.49 7.88
N ARG A 89 -10.16 1.69 8.31
CA ARG A 89 -11.26 2.46 7.69
C ARG A 89 -10.74 3.71 6.99
N ALA A 90 -11.50 4.16 6.00
CA ALA A 90 -11.43 5.50 5.45
C ALA A 90 -11.83 6.51 6.54
N ARG A 91 -11.26 7.71 6.50
CA ARG A 91 -11.66 8.78 7.42
C ARG A 91 -13.03 9.26 6.96
N ASP A 92 -14.02 9.20 7.86
CA ASP A 92 -15.37 9.75 7.63
C ASP A 92 -15.31 11.28 7.48
#